data_AF-A0AAN7PTH1-F1
#
_entry.id   AF-A0AAN7PTH1-F1
#
_cell.length_a   1.000
_cell.length_b   1.000
_cell.length_c   1.000
_cell.angle_alpha   90.00
_cell.angle_beta   90.00
_cell.angle_gamma   90.00
#
_symmetry.space_group_name_H-M   'P 1'
#
loop_
_entity.id
_entity.type
_entity.pdbx_description
1 polymer ?
#
loop_
_entity_poly.entity_id
_entity_poly.type
_entity_poly.pdbx_seq_one_letter_code
_entity_poly.pdbx_strand_id
1 'polypeptide(L)'
;MSLPNRNVTAPATITPQNCPQPPPTKMRYMLPTISSLKNFLPALTFLVAFATVMAVLVIHMNNTATRHHQFRVNMSRDNEFLGVAQDNPELITYIREVHLTPAVEPHHKPLETLGPFPTEDTAYILKLLNNKKEGIFIEAGAYSDGKVSKTEYLEKKLSWHGLLIQPEPTHYFKLKRHNRGRSQAIHACLSSTPYPKEVTFHQEDRDGVKINQINTNTIDDPDWFNTRVKCFPFYSLLLAMNITSVDLFILESGGTELQVLQTIPFDRVQVEIIDIQLQTTDLEKETIKKFLATKSYMFMQNFNSSYKRFTFPVDTTEEVCNVHKDPQSNANSVPSVTFYSNREGGTVHTDDVHSISSRSIPTGSSGVFPNHDQHTELLQTILKTQIEIKFEINESRKKVDKIENKEINQNKVDFRLQTTTFVDKLPINNLSEIDEIEDLIKNEEIFNELVNFLYLVGGENYVRMVNSVMKKLLRHEVAVKFSGVGKKQKLPFCNLKIYKAVHMAIRKRHNSTTDQEIQKTVSLYLAQSKARLSSSKTRRFLDNQEKV
;
A
#
# COMPACT_ATOMS: atom_id res chain seq x y z
N MET A 1 -60.15 -51.27 32.97
CA MET A 1 -60.10 -52.26 31.88
C MET A 1 -58.65 -52.34 31.40
N SER A 2 -57.95 -53.47 31.39
CA SER A 2 -58.25 -54.77 32.04
C SER A 2 -56.91 -55.41 32.48
N LEU A 3 -56.88 -55.90 33.72
CA LEU A 3 -55.74 -56.56 34.39
C LEU A 3 -55.81 -58.10 34.12
N PRO A 4 -54.82 -58.97 34.49
CA PRO A 4 -53.94 -58.80 35.67
C PRO A 4 -52.51 -59.42 35.68
N ASN A 5 -51.76 -59.12 36.75
CA ASN A 5 -50.95 -59.98 37.66
C ASN A 5 -50.14 -61.20 37.12
N ARG A 6 -49.01 -61.62 37.72
CA ARG A 6 -48.14 -61.15 38.84
C ARG A 6 -46.79 -61.91 38.80
N ASN A 7 -45.87 -61.54 39.70
CA ASN A 7 -44.87 -62.32 40.47
C ASN A 7 -44.58 -63.79 40.05
N VAL A 8 -43.37 -64.34 40.17
CA VAL A 8 -42.61 -64.56 41.43
C VAL A 8 -41.09 -64.67 41.19
N THR A 9 -40.29 -64.32 42.21
CA THR A 9 -38.83 -64.41 42.24
C THR A 9 -38.30 -65.75 42.80
N ALA A 10 -37.37 -66.38 42.06
CA ALA A 10 -36.24 -67.18 42.59
C ALA A 10 -36.58 -68.47 43.42
N PRO A 11 -35.57 -69.22 43.93
CA PRO A 11 -34.41 -69.80 43.21
C PRO A 11 -34.28 -71.33 43.44
N ALA A 12 -33.39 -72.00 42.70
CA ALA A 12 -32.67 -73.20 43.19
C ALA A 12 -31.40 -73.49 42.36
N THR A 13 -30.31 -73.86 43.02
CA THR A 13 -29.09 -74.39 42.38
C THR A 13 -28.99 -75.89 42.65
N ILE A 14 -28.77 -76.70 41.62
CA ILE A 14 -28.37 -78.12 41.76
C ILE A 14 -27.15 -78.37 40.86
N THR A 15 -26.17 -79.10 41.39
CA THR A 15 -24.85 -79.36 40.79
C THR A 15 -24.88 -80.43 39.67
N PRO A 16 -23.86 -80.48 38.79
CA PRO A 16 -23.95 -81.18 37.50
C PRO A 16 -23.46 -82.63 37.53
N GLN A 17 -23.97 -83.46 36.59
CA GLN A 17 -23.26 -84.67 36.14
C GLN A 17 -23.60 -85.07 34.68
N ASN A 18 -22.54 -85.11 33.86
CA ASN A 18 -22.33 -85.87 32.62
C ASN A 18 -23.51 -86.24 31.68
N CYS A 19 -23.54 -85.58 30.50
CA CYS A 19 -23.83 -86.25 29.22
C CYS A 19 -22.55 -86.27 28.37
N PRO A 20 -22.29 -87.33 27.56
CA PRO A 20 -21.06 -87.46 26.77
C PRO A 20 -21.04 -86.51 25.56
N GLN A 21 -19.88 -85.91 25.31
CA GLN A 21 -19.62 -85.10 24.11
C GLN A 21 -19.23 -86.01 22.92
N PRO A 22 -19.77 -85.77 21.71
CA PRO A 22 -19.26 -86.42 20.49
C PRO A 22 -17.85 -85.88 20.12
N PRO A 23 -17.05 -86.64 19.34
CA PRO A 23 -15.68 -86.25 19.00
C PRO A 23 -15.63 -84.98 18.13
N PRO A 24 -14.59 -84.14 18.26
CA PRO A 24 -14.50 -82.87 17.56
C PRO A 24 -14.25 -83.04 16.05
N THR A 25 -15.24 -82.65 15.24
CA THR A 25 -15.09 -82.53 13.79
C THR A 25 -13.99 -81.53 13.45
N LYS A 26 -12.91 -82.00 12.79
CA LYS A 26 -11.82 -81.13 12.34
C LYS A 26 -12.31 -80.13 11.29
N MET A 27 -12.54 -78.87 11.68
CA MET A 27 -12.73 -77.78 10.71
C MET A 27 -11.47 -77.63 9.86
N ARG A 28 -11.60 -77.94 8.57
CA ARG A 28 -10.52 -77.85 7.59
C ARG A 28 -10.48 -76.42 7.06
N TYR A 29 -9.73 -75.54 7.73
CA TYR A 29 -9.50 -74.17 7.26
C TYR A 29 -8.89 -74.18 5.85
N MET A 30 -9.71 -73.82 4.85
CA MET A 30 -9.24 -73.53 3.50
C MET A 30 -8.51 -72.18 3.52
N LEU A 31 -7.20 -72.20 3.80
CA LEU A 31 -6.34 -71.06 3.49
C LEU A 31 -6.44 -70.77 1.97
N PRO A 32 -6.65 -69.52 1.54
CA PRO A 32 -6.71 -69.18 0.12
C PRO A 32 -5.37 -69.53 -0.52
N THR A 33 -5.43 -70.26 -1.64
CA THR A 33 -4.19 -70.77 -2.25
C THR A 33 -3.37 -69.63 -2.86
N ILE A 34 -2.05 -69.74 -2.77
CA ILE A 34 -1.07 -68.75 -3.24
C ILE A 34 -1.25 -68.43 -4.74
N SER A 35 -1.91 -69.31 -5.49
CA SER A 35 -2.35 -69.09 -6.88
C SER A 35 -3.22 -67.84 -7.04
N SER A 36 -4.28 -67.69 -6.24
CA SER A 36 -5.25 -66.59 -6.40
C SER A 36 -4.62 -65.22 -6.16
N LEU A 37 -3.70 -65.10 -5.18
CA LEU A 37 -3.02 -63.83 -4.89
C LEU A 37 -2.20 -63.32 -6.09
N LYS A 38 -1.56 -64.23 -6.85
CA LYS A 38 -0.75 -63.88 -8.02
C LYS A 38 -1.57 -63.24 -9.15
N ASN A 39 -2.85 -63.59 -9.26
CA ASN A 39 -3.72 -63.04 -10.30
C ASN A 39 -4.26 -61.64 -9.97
N PHE A 40 -4.36 -61.29 -8.68
CA PHE A 40 -4.74 -59.95 -8.24
C PHE A 40 -3.55 -58.98 -8.08
N LEU A 41 -2.33 -59.50 -7.94
CA LEU A 41 -1.13 -58.68 -7.76
C LEU A 41 -0.93 -57.62 -8.89
N PRO A 42 -1.10 -57.94 -10.19
CA PRO A 42 -0.99 -56.95 -11.26
C PRO A 42 -2.04 -55.83 -11.15
N ALA A 43 -3.29 -56.18 -10.83
CA ALA A 43 -4.37 -55.23 -10.65
C ALA A 43 -4.13 -54.32 -9.42
N LEU A 44 -3.60 -54.88 -8.33
CA LEU A 44 -3.22 -54.10 -7.16
C LEU A 44 -2.07 -53.13 -7.48
N THR A 45 -1.03 -53.58 -8.19
CA THR A 45 0.06 -52.69 -8.63
C THR A 45 -0.42 -51.60 -9.59
N PHE A 46 -1.37 -51.91 -10.48
CA PHE A 46 -1.99 -50.91 -11.35
C PHE A 46 -2.79 -49.87 -10.56
N LEU A 47 -3.60 -50.30 -9.59
CA LEU A 47 -4.38 -49.38 -8.75
C LEU A 47 -3.48 -48.48 -7.88
N VAL A 48 -2.37 -49.00 -7.35
CA VAL A 48 -1.38 -48.19 -6.61
C VAL A 48 -0.67 -47.21 -7.55
N ALA A 49 -0.23 -47.66 -8.73
CA ALA A 49 0.39 -46.78 -9.72
C ALA A 49 -0.58 -45.67 -10.16
N PHE A 50 -1.83 -46.00 -10.49
CA PHE A 50 -2.88 -45.04 -10.83
C PHE A 50 -3.15 -44.05 -9.69
N ALA A 51 -3.29 -44.51 -8.45
CA ALA A 51 -3.51 -43.65 -7.29
C ALA A 51 -2.33 -42.69 -7.05
N THR A 52 -1.08 -43.15 -7.20
CA THR A 52 0.10 -42.28 -7.06
C THR A 52 0.20 -41.25 -8.20
N VAL A 53 -0.07 -41.62 -9.45
CA VAL A 53 -0.12 -40.68 -10.58
C VAL A 53 -1.23 -39.65 -10.38
N MET A 54 -2.43 -40.06 -9.98
CA MET A 54 -3.54 -39.14 -9.69
C MET A 54 -3.22 -38.21 -8.52
N ALA A 55 -2.58 -38.70 -7.45
CA ALA A 55 -2.14 -37.86 -6.34
C ALA A 55 -1.08 -36.83 -6.78
N VAL A 56 -0.11 -37.22 -7.60
CA VAL A 56 0.89 -36.30 -8.17
C VAL A 56 0.25 -35.27 -9.10
N LEU A 57 -0.74 -35.64 -9.91
CA LEU A 57 -1.50 -34.72 -10.75
C LEU A 57 -2.30 -33.72 -9.92
N VAL A 58 -3.01 -34.17 -8.87
CA VAL A 58 -3.76 -33.27 -7.96
C VAL A 58 -2.81 -32.32 -7.22
N ILE A 59 -1.67 -32.80 -6.73
CA ILE A 59 -0.65 -31.96 -6.09
C ILE A 59 -0.06 -30.96 -7.10
N HIS A 60 0.22 -31.38 -8.33
CA HIS A 60 0.71 -30.48 -9.38
C HIS A 60 -0.33 -29.41 -9.73
N MET A 61 -1.59 -29.79 -9.97
CA MET A 61 -2.67 -28.85 -10.27
C MET A 61 -2.88 -27.85 -9.12
N ASN A 62 -2.88 -28.32 -7.86
CA ASN A 62 -3.05 -27.45 -6.70
C ASN A 62 -1.83 -26.51 -6.51
N ASN A 63 -0.61 -26.99 -6.73
CA ASN A 63 0.60 -26.15 -6.70
C ASN A 63 0.60 -25.11 -7.83
N THR A 64 0.17 -25.49 -9.04
CA THR A 64 0.07 -24.59 -10.19
C THR A 64 -1.04 -23.55 -9.97
N ALA A 65 -2.22 -23.94 -9.48
CA ALA A 65 -3.28 -23.01 -9.08
C ALA A 65 -2.82 -22.07 -7.95
N THR A 66 -2.12 -22.58 -6.94
CA THR A 66 -1.53 -21.77 -5.85
C THR A 66 -0.51 -20.76 -6.40
N ARG A 67 0.35 -21.17 -7.35
CA ARG A 67 1.29 -20.26 -8.02
C ARG A 67 0.60 -19.20 -8.86
N HIS A 68 -0.46 -19.54 -9.61
CA HIS A 68 -1.24 -18.54 -10.36
C HIS A 68 -1.99 -17.58 -9.42
N HIS A 69 -2.51 -18.05 -8.29
CA HIS A 69 -3.10 -17.21 -7.26
C HIS A 69 -2.05 -16.27 -6.61
N GLN A 70 -0.88 -16.80 -6.22
CA GLN A 70 0.24 -16.01 -5.71
C GLN A 70 0.73 -14.98 -6.74
N PHE A 71 0.78 -15.34 -8.03
CA PHE A 71 1.13 -14.43 -9.12
C PHE A 71 0.09 -13.31 -9.28
N ARG A 72 -1.23 -13.63 -9.31
CA ARG A 72 -2.31 -12.63 -9.30
C ARG A 72 -2.19 -11.69 -8.10
N VAL A 73 -2.05 -12.23 -6.89
CA VAL A 73 -1.92 -11.46 -5.65
C VAL A 73 -0.64 -10.62 -5.61
N ASN A 74 0.45 -11.05 -6.25
CA ASN A 74 1.66 -10.23 -6.33
C ASN A 74 1.55 -9.12 -7.39
N MET A 75 0.81 -9.35 -8.47
CA MET A 75 0.57 -8.37 -9.54
C MET A 75 -0.47 -7.31 -9.17
N SER A 76 -1.46 -7.65 -8.33
CA SER A 76 -2.48 -6.72 -7.84
C SER A 76 -2.08 -5.94 -6.58
N ARG A 77 -0.84 -6.12 -6.07
CA ARG A 77 -0.38 -5.43 -4.86
C ARG A 77 0.19 -4.06 -5.16
N ASP A 78 -0.57 -3.05 -4.79
CA ASP A 78 -0.15 -1.65 -4.83
C ASP A 78 1.13 -1.43 -4.01
N ASN A 79 2.07 -0.73 -4.62
CA ASN A 79 3.45 -0.57 -4.17
C ASN A 79 3.66 0.88 -3.69
N GLU A 80 3.55 1.14 -2.39
CA GLU A 80 4.00 2.43 -1.83
C GLU A 80 5.52 2.39 -1.55
N PHE A 81 6.28 3.30 -2.17
CA PHE A 81 7.73 3.41 -1.99
C PHE A 81 8.05 4.27 -0.76
N LEU A 82 7.50 3.85 0.39
CA LEU A 82 7.59 4.55 1.68
C LEU A 82 9.04 4.90 2.04
N GLY A 83 9.28 6.18 2.37
CA GLY A 83 10.62 6.70 2.68
C GLY A 83 11.40 7.27 1.49
N VAL A 84 10.89 7.18 0.26
CA VAL A 84 11.38 8.00 -0.86
C VAL A 84 10.71 9.37 -0.79
N ALA A 85 11.40 10.35 -0.19
CA ALA A 85 10.87 11.70 -0.03
C ALA A 85 10.55 12.38 -1.38
N GLN A 86 9.58 13.31 -1.37
CA GLN A 86 9.13 14.05 -2.57
C GLN A 86 10.26 14.83 -3.27
N ASP A 87 11.27 15.26 -2.50
CA ASP A 87 12.45 16.00 -2.94
C ASP A 87 13.70 15.11 -3.14
N ASN A 88 13.53 13.79 -3.19
CA ASN A 88 14.63 12.85 -3.43
C ASN A 88 15.24 13.03 -4.85
N PRO A 89 16.55 13.28 -4.99
CA PRO A 89 17.17 13.51 -6.30
C PRO A 89 17.08 12.33 -7.27
N GLU A 90 17.15 11.08 -6.80
CA GLU A 90 16.99 9.89 -7.67
C GLU A 90 15.58 9.85 -8.28
N LEU A 91 14.56 10.16 -7.48
CA LEU A 91 13.16 10.26 -7.92
C LEU A 91 12.96 11.40 -8.94
N ILE A 92 13.52 12.58 -8.67
CA ILE A 92 13.39 13.75 -9.55
C ILE A 92 14.03 13.46 -10.92
N THR A 93 15.23 12.87 -10.95
CA THR A 93 15.89 12.43 -12.19
C THR A 93 15.10 11.32 -12.89
N TYR A 94 14.59 10.32 -12.16
CA TYR A 94 13.78 9.25 -12.75
C TYR A 94 12.50 9.79 -13.42
N ILE A 95 11.78 10.70 -12.76
CA ILE A 95 10.61 11.38 -13.34
C ILE A 95 11.02 12.17 -14.60
N ARG A 96 12.07 12.99 -14.50
CA ARG A 96 12.51 13.87 -15.59
C ARG A 96 12.97 13.13 -16.84
N GLU A 97 13.83 12.12 -16.68
CA GLU A 97 14.48 11.45 -17.81
C GLU A 97 13.62 10.33 -18.43
N VAL A 98 12.81 9.63 -17.62
CA VAL A 98 12.02 8.47 -18.06
C VAL A 98 10.56 8.85 -18.34
N HIS A 99 9.91 9.60 -17.44
CA HIS A 99 8.45 9.78 -17.44
C HIS A 99 7.95 11.09 -18.09
N LEU A 100 8.70 12.19 -17.99
CA LEU A 100 8.36 13.43 -18.69
C LEU A 100 8.70 13.30 -20.18
N THR A 101 7.69 13.46 -21.04
CA THR A 101 7.86 13.46 -22.51
C THR A 101 7.23 14.72 -23.12
N PRO A 102 7.68 15.21 -24.29
CA PRO A 102 6.96 16.26 -25.01
C PRO A 102 5.53 15.80 -25.31
N ALA A 103 4.52 16.67 -25.14
CA ALA A 103 3.11 16.33 -25.33
C ALA A 103 2.66 16.31 -26.81
N VAL A 104 3.54 15.80 -27.67
CA VAL A 104 3.43 15.76 -29.13
C VAL A 104 3.70 14.35 -29.63
N GLU A 105 2.98 13.95 -30.67
CA GLU A 105 3.21 12.74 -31.44
C GLU A 105 3.33 13.10 -32.94
N PRO A 106 4.56 13.25 -33.47
CA PRO A 106 4.80 13.90 -34.77
C PRO A 106 4.40 13.06 -35.99
N HIS A 107 4.20 11.74 -35.82
CA HIS A 107 3.93 10.81 -36.92
C HIS A 107 2.44 10.62 -37.25
N HIS A 108 1.53 11.22 -36.46
CA HIS A 108 0.09 11.13 -36.66
C HIS A 108 -0.52 12.49 -37.00
N LYS A 109 -1.58 12.49 -37.84
CA LYS A 109 -2.39 13.70 -38.05
C LYS A 109 -2.95 14.15 -36.68
N PRO A 110 -2.80 15.44 -36.29
CA PRO A 110 -3.37 15.95 -35.07
C PRO A 110 -4.88 15.66 -34.99
N LEU A 111 -5.35 15.33 -33.79
CA LEU A 111 -6.78 15.36 -33.49
C LEU A 111 -7.30 16.80 -33.58
N GLU A 112 -8.58 16.95 -33.93
CA GLU A 112 -9.22 18.26 -33.95
C GLU A 112 -9.32 18.84 -32.53
N THR A 113 -9.33 20.17 -32.46
CA THR A 113 -9.08 20.94 -31.23
C THR A 113 -10.23 21.90 -30.99
N LEU A 114 -10.38 22.39 -29.76
CA LEU A 114 -11.43 23.36 -29.44
C LEU A 114 -11.38 24.61 -30.33
N GLY A 115 -12.56 25.24 -30.48
CA GLY A 115 -12.77 26.39 -31.35
C GLY A 115 -11.92 27.63 -31.00
N PRO A 116 -11.99 28.70 -31.82
CA PRO A 116 -11.07 29.83 -31.70
C PRO A 116 -11.24 30.71 -30.44
N PHE A 117 -12.27 30.44 -29.62
CA PHE A 117 -12.66 31.22 -28.45
C PHE A 117 -12.43 30.46 -27.14
N PRO A 118 -12.16 31.15 -26.01
CA PRO A 118 -12.05 30.50 -24.71
C PRO A 118 -13.43 30.01 -24.22
N THR A 119 -13.46 28.96 -23.40
CA THR A 119 -14.66 28.63 -22.62
C THR A 119 -14.91 29.69 -21.55
N GLU A 120 -16.13 29.78 -21.02
CA GLU A 120 -16.46 30.70 -19.92
C GLU A 120 -15.54 30.48 -18.69
N ASP A 121 -15.30 29.20 -18.35
CA ASP A 121 -14.36 28.80 -17.30
C ASP A 121 -12.95 29.36 -17.53
N THR A 122 -12.45 29.30 -18.77
CA THR A 122 -11.15 29.84 -19.19
C THR A 122 -11.13 31.37 -19.16
N ALA A 123 -12.17 32.02 -19.67
CA ALA A 123 -12.28 33.48 -19.70
C ALA A 123 -12.29 34.06 -18.27
N TYR A 124 -12.89 33.37 -17.30
CA TYR A 124 -12.85 33.78 -15.90
C TYR A 124 -11.46 33.58 -15.27
N ILE A 125 -10.75 32.47 -15.56
CA ILE A 125 -9.34 32.29 -15.14
C ILE A 125 -8.49 33.45 -15.68
N LEU A 126 -8.66 33.81 -16.95
CA LEU A 126 -7.95 34.94 -17.55
C LEU A 126 -8.32 36.29 -16.94
N LYS A 127 -9.57 36.50 -16.51
CA LYS A 127 -9.95 37.69 -15.76
C LYS A 127 -9.22 37.76 -14.41
N LEU A 128 -9.17 36.66 -13.65
CA LEU A 128 -8.45 36.61 -12.36
C LEU A 128 -6.95 36.88 -12.53
N LEU A 129 -6.35 36.35 -13.59
CA LEU A 129 -4.92 36.50 -13.91
C LEU A 129 -4.62 37.76 -14.75
N ASN A 130 -5.50 38.76 -14.82
CA ASN A 130 -5.29 39.99 -15.58
C ASN A 130 -4.84 39.77 -17.06
N ASN A 131 -5.32 38.69 -17.68
CA ASN A 131 -4.97 38.21 -19.03
C ASN A 131 -3.48 37.82 -19.22
N LYS A 132 -2.84 37.28 -18.17
CA LYS A 132 -1.48 36.72 -18.16
C LYS A 132 -1.20 35.83 -19.38
N LYS A 133 -0.07 36.10 -20.03
CA LYS A 133 0.52 35.31 -21.12
C LYS A 133 1.75 34.58 -20.61
N GLU A 134 2.16 33.54 -21.33
CA GLU A 134 3.39 32.76 -21.06
C GLU A 134 3.44 32.12 -19.67
N GLY A 135 2.27 31.96 -19.04
CA GLY A 135 2.12 31.37 -17.71
C GLY A 135 2.32 29.86 -17.69
N ILE A 136 2.36 29.32 -16.47
CA ILE A 136 2.62 27.90 -16.19
C ILE A 136 1.36 27.23 -15.64
N PHE A 137 0.90 26.18 -16.31
CA PHE A 137 -0.19 25.33 -15.82
C PHE A 137 0.24 23.89 -15.50
N ILE A 138 -0.50 23.24 -14.60
CA ILE A 138 -0.49 21.79 -14.41
C ILE A 138 -1.93 21.30 -14.53
N GLU A 139 -2.23 20.36 -15.43
CA GLU A 139 -3.55 19.75 -15.59
C GLU A 139 -3.49 18.27 -15.24
N ALA A 140 -3.95 17.92 -14.04
CA ALA A 140 -4.22 16.53 -13.65
C ALA A 140 -5.61 16.13 -14.14
N GLY A 141 -5.71 14.95 -14.77
CA GLY A 141 -6.92 14.53 -15.47
C GLY A 141 -7.03 15.10 -16.89
N ALA A 142 -5.93 15.57 -17.48
CA ALA A 142 -5.92 16.17 -18.82
C ALA A 142 -6.53 15.24 -19.88
N TYR A 143 -7.49 15.73 -20.67
CA TYR A 143 -8.28 14.93 -21.61
C TYR A 143 -9.03 13.75 -20.96
N SER A 144 -9.70 13.96 -19.82
CA SER A 144 -10.49 12.94 -19.12
C SER A 144 -11.69 12.39 -19.90
N ASP A 145 -12.14 13.07 -20.95
CA ASP A 145 -13.13 12.57 -21.93
C ASP A 145 -12.50 12.08 -23.26
N GLY A 146 -11.16 12.09 -23.32
CA GLY A 146 -10.36 11.77 -24.49
C GLY A 146 -10.44 12.76 -25.66
N LYS A 147 -11.03 13.97 -25.48
CA LYS A 147 -11.30 14.93 -26.57
C LYS A 147 -10.92 16.36 -26.25
N VAL A 148 -11.10 16.83 -25.00
CA VAL A 148 -10.88 18.24 -24.63
C VAL A 148 -9.96 18.42 -23.41
N SER A 149 -9.11 19.45 -23.47
CA SER A 149 -8.24 19.88 -22.37
C SER A 149 -8.63 21.28 -21.93
N LYS A 150 -8.73 21.50 -20.63
CA LYS A 150 -9.14 22.79 -20.04
C LYS A 150 -8.06 23.85 -20.21
N THR A 151 -6.80 23.42 -20.37
CA THR A 151 -5.66 24.29 -20.69
C THR A 151 -5.44 24.47 -22.20
N GLU A 152 -6.29 23.94 -23.08
CA GLU A 152 -5.98 23.89 -24.53
C GLU A 152 -5.76 25.31 -25.11
N TYR A 153 -6.70 26.21 -24.80
CA TYR A 153 -6.69 27.60 -25.24
C TYR A 153 -5.45 28.37 -24.73
N LEU A 154 -5.06 28.18 -23.46
CA LEU A 154 -3.97 28.92 -22.82
C LEU A 154 -2.64 28.72 -23.57
N GLU A 155 -2.29 27.48 -23.88
CA GLU A 155 -1.07 27.14 -24.62
C GLU A 155 -1.08 27.67 -26.07
N LYS A 156 -2.24 27.52 -26.75
CA LYS A 156 -2.36 27.75 -28.20
C LYS A 156 -2.63 29.22 -28.56
N LYS A 157 -3.14 30.04 -27.62
CA LYS A 157 -3.48 31.46 -27.86
C LYS A 157 -2.69 32.44 -27.01
N LEU A 158 -2.15 32.02 -25.87
CA LEU A 158 -1.47 32.89 -24.90
C LEU A 158 -0.03 32.44 -24.59
N SER A 159 0.51 31.48 -25.36
CA SER A 159 1.88 30.96 -25.24
C SER A 159 2.23 30.36 -23.87
N TRP A 160 1.24 29.93 -23.09
CA TRP A 160 1.48 29.22 -21.83
C TRP A 160 2.23 27.89 -22.04
N HIS A 161 2.89 27.43 -20.99
CA HIS A 161 3.58 26.14 -20.91
C HIS A 161 2.99 25.31 -19.77
N GLY A 162 3.22 24.00 -19.75
CA GLY A 162 2.70 23.19 -18.64
C GLY A 162 2.96 21.70 -18.69
N LEU A 163 2.37 20.99 -17.72
CA LEU A 163 2.39 19.52 -17.62
C LEU A 163 0.96 18.97 -17.66
N LEU A 164 0.77 17.97 -18.51
CA LEU A 164 -0.47 17.23 -18.66
C LEU A 164 -0.30 15.83 -18.03
N ILE A 165 -1.06 15.55 -16.97
CA ILE A 165 -0.97 14.31 -16.19
C ILE A 165 -2.23 13.49 -16.46
N GLN A 166 -2.09 12.30 -17.05
CA GLN A 166 -3.21 11.42 -17.40
C GLN A 166 -2.86 9.95 -17.08
N PRO A 167 -3.53 9.32 -16.09
CA PRO A 167 -3.28 7.93 -15.71
C PRO A 167 -3.98 6.88 -16.59
N GLU A 168 -5.01 7.23 -17.36
CA GLU A 168 -5.71 6.27 -18.24
C GLU A 168 -4.97 6.13 -19.59
N PRO A 169 -4.51 4.93 -19.99
CA PRO A 169 -3.74 4.72 -21.20
C PRO A 169 -4.37 5.27 -22.49
N THR A 170 -5.67 5.00 -22.75
CA THR A 170 -6.28 5.46 -24.02
C THR A 170 -6.35 6.99 -24.07
N HIS A 171 -6.60 7.64 -22.94
CA HIS A 171 -6.65 9.10 -22.83
C HIS A 171 -5.26 9.71 -22.92
N TYR A 172 -4.23 9.06 -22.38
CA TYR A 172 -2.84 9.47 -22.60
C TYR A 172 -2.43 9.37 -24.08
N PHE A 173 -2.77 8.29 -24.78
CA PHE A 173 -2.50 8.19 -26.22
C PHE A 173 -3.33 9.19 -27.06
N LYS A 174 -4.60 9.47 -26.70
CA LYS A 174 -5.40 10.54 -27.34
C LYS A 174 -4.75 11.91 -27.13
N LEU A 175 -4.38 12.25 -25.88
CA LEU A 175 -3.72 13.49 -25.45
C LEU A 175 -2.45 13.79 -26.27
N LYS A 176 -1.57 12.80 -26.43
CA LYS A 176 -0.32 12.94 -27.21
C LYS A 176 -0.59 13.36 -28.66
N ARG A 177 -1.71 12.92 -29.24
CA ARG A 177 -2.15 13.25 -30.61
C ARG A 177 -2.83 14.62 -30.76
N HIS A 178 -3.06 15.38 -29.69
CA HIS A 178 -3.49 16.80 -29.79
C HIS A 178 -2.32 17.78 -30.00
N ASN A 179 -1.07 17.26 -30.05
CA ASN A 179 0.17 17.96 -30.39
C ASN A 179 0.33 19.29 -29.65
N ARG A 180 0.43 19.16 -28.32
CA ARG A 180 0.55 20.22 -27.30
C ARG A 180 2.01 20.69 -27.21
N GLY A 181 2.44 21.45 -28.22
CA GLY A 181 3.84 21.80 -28.50
C GLY A 181 4.58 22.61 -27.43
N ARG A 182 3.90 23.21 -26.44
CA ARG A 182 4.54 23.85 -25.27
C ARG A 182 4.35 23.07 -23.96
N SER A 183 3.73 21.89 -24.01
CA SER A 183 3.48 21.05 -22.85
C SER A 183 4.39 19.82 -22.80
N GLN A 184 4.65 19.36 -21.57
CA GLN A 184 5.06 18.00 -21.31
C GLN A 184 3.84 17.14 -20.96
N ALA A 185 3.93 15.83 -21.19
CA ALA A 185 2.93 14.84 -20.86
C ALA A 185 3.57 13.69 -20.07
N ILE A 186 2.83 13.18 -19.08
CA ILE A 186 3.23 12.05 -18.24
C ILE A 186 2.07 11.06 -18.04
N HIS A 187 2.36 9.78 -18.24
CA HIS A 187 1.41 8.69 -18.01
C HIS A 187 1.46 8.25 -16.53
N ALA A 188 0.83 9.05 -15.67
CA ALA A 188 0.90 8.90 -14.23
C ALA A 188 -0.35 9.45 -13.54
N CYS A 189 -0.49 9.11 -12.26
CA CYS A 189 -1.42 9.72 -11.32
C CYS A 189 -0.68 10.69 -10.37
N LEU A 190 -1.43 11.55 -9.67
CA LEU A 190 -0.91 12.26 -8.50
C LEU A 190 -0.95 11.32 -7.28
N SER A 191 0.08 11.33 -6.44
CA SER A 191 0.09 10.51 -5.24
C SER A 191 -0.72 11.17 -4.13
N SER A 192 -1.65 10.41 -3.56
CA SER A 192 -2.42 10.77 -2.36
C SER A 192 -1.61 10.65 -1.05
N THR A 193 -0.29 10.39 -1.13
CA THR A 193 0.64 10.29 -0.01
C THR A 193 1.95 11.01 -0.37
N PRO A 194 2.77 11.48 0.61
CA PRO A 194 4.02 12.20 0.34
C PRO A 194 5.16 11.30 -0.16
N TYR A 195 4.83 10.16 -0.77
CA TYR A 195 5.73 9.17 -1.34
C TYR A 195 5.25 8.78 -2.74
N PRO A 196 6.14 8.45 -3.68
CA PRO A 196 5.73 7.81 -4.92
C PRO A 196 5.13 6.44 -4.63
N LYS A 197 4.17 6.04 -5.46
CA LYS A 197 3.54 4.72 -5.41
C LYS A 197 3.27 4.19 -6.81
N GLU A 198 2.89 2.93 -6.89
CA GLU A 198 2.36 2.31 -8.10
C GLU A 198 1.08 1.58 -7.72
N VAL A 199 -0.01 1.90 -8.42
CA VAL A 199 -1.36 1.46 -8.11
C VAL A 199 -1.99 0.68 -9.25
N THR A 200 -3.00 -0.11 -8.92
CA THR A 200 -3.88 -0.76 -9.89
C THR A 200 -4.92 0.25 -10.36
N PHE A 201 -4.82 0.69 -11.61
CA PHE A 201 -5.83 1.55 -12.23
C PHE A 201 -6.99 0.69 -12.72
N HIS A 202 -8.08 0.70 -11.96
CA HIS A 202 -9.33 0.06 -12.34
C HIS A 202 -10.10 1.00 -13.29
N GLN A 203 -10.36 0.54 -14.51
CA GLN A 203 -11.16 1.26 -15.48
C GLN A 203 -12.64 1.15 -15.10
N GLU A 204 -13.20 2.17 -14.45
CA GLU A 204 -14.66 2.32 -14.33
C GLU A 204 -15.30 2.36 -15.74
N ASP A 205 -16.45 1.69 -15.94
CA ASP A 205 -17.14 1.53 -17.23
C ASP A 205 -17.61 2.87 -17.88
N ARG A 206 -16.67 3.71 -18.36
CA ARG A 206 -16.98 5.06 -18.90
C ARG A 206 -16.67 5.27 -20.39
N ASP A 207 -15.67 4.60 -20.97
CA ASP A 207 -15.47 4.60 -22.43
C ASP A 207 -14.58 3.41 -22.85
N GLY A 208 -15.12 2.45 -23.60
CA GLY A 208 -14.40 1.24 -24.05
C GLY A 208 -15.32 0.17 -24.64
N VAL A 209 -15.12 -0.19 -25.91
CA VAL A 209 -15.98 -1.16 -26.61
C VAL A 209 -15.73 -2.58 -26.10
N LYS A 210 -16.78 -3.27 -25.64
CA LYS A 210 -16.74 -4.71 -25.26
C LYS A 210 -16.65 -5.61 -26.51
N ILE A 211 -15.49 -5.57 -27.16
CA ILE A 211 -15.16 -6.46 -28.30
C ILE A 211 -15.25 -7.92 -27.82
N ASN A 212 -16.11 -8.70 -28.47
CA ASN A 212 -16.30 -10.13 -28.27
C ASN A 212 -16.88 -10.59 -26.92
N GLN A 213 -17.94 -9.93 -26.42
CA GLN A 213 -18.94 -10.66 -25.61
C GLN A 213 -19.78 -11.60 -26.50
N ILE A 214 -19.16 -12.68 -27.00
CA ILE A 214 -19.81 -13.76 -27.73
C ILE A 214 -19.41 -15.10 -27.09
N ASN A 215 -20.37 -15.71 -26.40
CA ASN A 215 -20.36 -17.11 -25.93
C ASN A 215 -19.39 -17.52 -24.81
N THR A 216 -19.35 -16.77 -23.70
CA THR A 216 -18.90 -17.30 -22.40
C THR A 216 -19.91 -16.99 -21.29
N ASN A 217 -20.98 -17.80 -21.21
CA ASN A 217 -21.82 -17.88 -19.99
C ASN A 217 -21.12 -18.72 -18.91
N THR A 218 -19.86 -18.39 -18.62
CA THR A 218 -19.08 -18.92 -17.51
C THR A 218 -18.96 -17.84 -16.45
N ILE A 219 -19.35 -18.17 -15.22
CA ILE A 219 -18.88 -17.46 -14.04
C ILE A 219 -17.33 -17.54 -14.07
N ASP A 220 -16.64 -16.45 -13.71
CA ASP A 220 -15.17 -16.26 -13.71
C ASP A 220 -14.50 -15.57 -14.93
N ASP A 221 -14.97 -14.40 -15.37
CA ASP A 221 -14.10 -13.32 -15.91
C ASP A 221 -14.76 -11.94 -15.69
N PRO A 222 -14.09 -10.97 -15.04
CA PRO A 222 -13.54 -9.85 -15.81
C PRO A 222 -12.28 -9.23 -15.14
N ASP A 223 -11.08 -9.77 -15.39
CA ASP A 223 -9.88 -9.33 -14.62
C ASP A 223 -8.56 -9.25 -15.42
N TRP A 224 -8.60 -9.54 -16.74
CA TRP A 224 -7.41 -9.84 -17.55
C TRP A 224 -6.46 -8.66 -17.85
N PHE A 225 -6.91 -7.39 -17.78
CA PHE A 225 -6.07 -6.20 -18.08
C PHE A 225 -6.26 -5.01 -17.11
N ASN A 226 -6.17 -5.25 -15.79
CA ASN A 226 -5.98 -4.14 -14.85
C ASN A 226 -4.61 -3.47 -15.07
N THR A 227 -4.59 -2.18 -15.45
CA THR A 227 -3.34 -1.47 -15.77
C THR A 227 -2.63 -1.01 -14.50
N ARG A 228 -1.29 -1.13 -14.46
CA ARG A 228 -0.46 -0.60 -13.37
C ARG A 228 0.03 0.81 -13.72
N VAL A 229 -0.21 1.78 -12.85
CA VAL A 229 0.15 3.20 -13.08
C VAL A 229 1.00 3.71 -11.92
N LYS A 230 2.11 4.39 -12.23
CA LYS A 230 2.93 5.06 -11.21
C LYS A 230 2.22 6.36 -10.79
N CYS A 231 2.07 6.63 -9.49
CA CYS A 231 1.65 7.93 -8.98
C CYS A 231 2.82 8.67 -8.33
N PHE A 232 2.98 9.95 -8.66
CA PHE A 232 4.03 10.80 -8.13
C PHE A 232 3.46 11.94 -7.26
N PRO A 233 4.07 12.27 -6.11
CA PRO A 233 3.65 13.44 -5.33
C PRO A 233 3.85 14.72 -6.14
N PHE A 234 2.90 15.66 -6.04
CA PHE A 234 2.84 16.87 -6.86
C PHE A 234 4.16 17.68 -6.85
N TYR A 235 4.78 17.84 -5.67
CA TYR A 235 6.04 18.56 -5.54
C TYR A 235 7.20 17.92 -6.33
N SER A 236 7.27 16.58 -6.37
CA SER A 236 8.27 15.84 -7.16
C SER A 236 8.14 16.11 -8.67
N LEU A 237 6.91 16.31 -9.17
CA LEU A 237 6.67 16.67 -10.58
C LEU A 237 7.14 18.11 -10.87
N LEU A 238 6.84 19.06 -9.97
CA LEU A 238 7.32 20.45 -10.10
C LEU A 238 8.85 20.52 -10.09
N LEU A 239 9.51 19.77 -9.18
CA LEU A 239 10.97 19.67 -9.15
C LEU A 239 11.55 18.98 -10.40
N ALA A 240 10.86 17.98 -10.96
CA ALA A 240 11.25 17.37 -12.24
C ALA A 240 11.15 18.37 -13.40
N MET A 241 10.13 19.23 -13.42
CA MET A 241 10.00 20.38 -14.33
C MET A 241 10.95 21.56 -14.01
N ASN A 242 11.67 21.52 -12.89
CA ASN A 242 12.54 22.60 -12.38
C ASN A 242 11.78 23.91 -12.07
N ILE A 243 10.59 23.81 -11.47
CA ILE A 243 9.75 24.94 -11.05
C ILE A 243 9.25 24.76 -9.60
N THR A 244 8.83 25.86 -8.97
CA THR A 244 8.15 25.88 -7.65
C THR A 244 6.94 26.82 -7.60
N SER A 245 6.70 27.59 -8.67
CA SER A 245 5.53 28.45 -8.85
C SER A 245 4.69 27.96 -10.02
N VAL A 246 3.36 27.95 -9.86
CA VAL A 246 2.38 27.55 -10.87
C VAL A 246 1.25 28.57 -10.91
N ASP A 247 0.82 29.01 -12.08
CA ASP A 247 -0.23 30.02 -12.21
C ASP A 247 -1.63 29.39 -12.17
N LEU A 248 -1.75 28.17 -12.73
CA LEU A 248 -3.00 27.40 -12.72
C LEU A 248 -2.73 25.91 -12.46
N PHE A 249 -3.21 25.39 -11.33
CA PHE A 249 -3.27 23.95 -11.07
C PHE A 249 -4.72 23.48 -11.19
N ILE A 250 -5.00 22.65 -12.20
CA ILE A 250 -6.27 21.92 -12.33
C ILE A 250 -6.08 20.54 -11.72
N LEU A 251 -6.92 20.22 -10.73
CA LEU A 251 -6.88 18.99 -9.95
C LEU A 251 -8.17 18.18 -10.16
N GLU A 252 -8.08 17.18 -11.02
CA GLU A 252 -9.07 16.13 -11.28
C GLU A 252 -8.35 14.79 -11.10
N SER A 253 -8.56 14.15 -9.95
CA SER A 253 -7.82 12.96 -9.48
C SER A 253 -8.70 11.77 -9.11
N GLY A 254 -10.02 11.86 -9.36
CA GLY A 254 -10.97 10.77 -9.22
C GLY A 254 -11.42 10.47 -7.78
N GLY A 255 -11.42 11.47 -6.89
CA GLY A 255 -11.81 11.27 -5.48
C GLY A 255 -10.64 11.13 -4.51
N THR A 256 -9.48 11.71 -4.85
CA THR A 256 -8.31 11.81 -3.95
C THR A 256 -7.79 13.24 -3.77
N GLU A 257 -8.62 14.23 -4.11
CA GLU A 257 -8.26 15.65 -4.23
C GLU A 257 -7.73 16.22 -2.90
N LEU A 258 -8.42 15.94 -1.77
CA LEU A 258 -8.00 16.41 -0.45
C LEU A 258 -6.64 15.83 -0.04
N GLN A 259 -6.44 14.54 -0.30
CA GLN A 259 -5.26 13.78 0.09
C GLN A 259 -4.04 14.24 -0.73
N VAL A 260 -4.22 14.46 -2.03
CA VAL A 260 -3.22 15.09 -2.90
C VAL A 260 -2.84 16.48 -2.39
N LEU A 261 -3.81 17.34 -2.08
CA LEU A 261 -3.56 18.69 -1.55
C LEU A 261 -2.82 18.66 -0.19
N GLN A 262 -3.10 17.68 0.66
CA GLN A 262 -2.39 17.46 1.92
C GLN A 262 -0.91 17.07 1.74
N THR A 263 -0.48 16.59 0.57
CA THR A 263 0.94 16.31 0.30
C THR A 263 1.77 17.57 -0.02
N ILE A 264 1.12 18.68 -0.41
CA ILE A 264 1.81 19.84 -0.99
C ILE A 264 2.52 20.65 0.11
N PRO A 265 3.84 20.89 0.00
CA PRO A 265 4.56 21.80 0.88
C PRO A 265 4.32 23.24 0.43
N PHE A 266 3.20 23.83 0.84
CA PHE A 266 2.81 25.23 0.56
C PHE A 266 3.81 26.28 1.12
N ASP A 267 4.77 25.86 1.93
CA ASP A 267 5.93 26.63 2.37
C ASP A 267 7.07 26.69 1.32
N ARG A 268 7.04 25.80 0.32
CA ARG A 268 8.04 25.66 -0.75
C ARG A 268 7.45 25.69 -2.17
N VAL A 269 6.12 25.68 -2.29
CA VAL A 269 5.37 25.67 -3.55
C VAL A 269 4.30 26.75 -3.50
N GLN A 270 4.31 27.64 -4.49
CA GLN A 270 3.27 28.65 -4.69
C GLN A 270 2.38 28.24 -5.86
N VAL A 271 1.06 28.35 -5.68
CA VAL A 271 0.10 28.21 -6.76
C VAL A 271 -0.83 29.42 -6.75
N GLU A 272 -0.97 30.13 -7.87
CA GLU A 272 -1.79 31.35 -7.94
C GLU A 272 -3.30 31.00 -7.96
N ILE A 273 -3.70 30.05 -8.81
CA ILE A 273 -5.06 29.50 -8.87
C ILE A 273 -5.05 27.97 -8.77
N ILE A 274 -5.86 27.42 -7.86
CA ILE A 274 -6.16 26.00 -7.76
C ILE A 274 -7.63 25.79 -8.16
N ASP A 275 -7.89 24.94 -9.15
CA ASP A 275 -9.24 24.60 -9.59
C ASP A 275 -9.49 23.10 -9.47
N ILE A 276 -10.47 22.73 -8.65
CA ILE A 276 -10.63 21.35 -8.15
C ILE A 276 -11.96 20.80 -8.62
N GLN A 277 -11.95 19.66 -9.31
CA GLN A 277 -13.19 18.93 -9.58
C GLN A 277 -13.64 18.18 -8.34
N LEU A 278 -14.86 18.45 -7.88
CA LEU A 278 -15.55 17.67 -6.86
C LEU A 278 -16.95 17.31 -7.35
N GLN A 279 -17.40 16.09 -7.11
CA GLN A 279 -18.79 15.72 -7.38
C GLN A 279 -19.72 16.41 -6.38
N THR A 280 -20.99 16.55 -6.74
CA THR A 280 -21.98 17.24 -5.89
C THR A 280 -22.25 16.53 -4.57
N THR A 281 -21.92 15.24 -4.48
CA THR A 281 -22.02 14.36 -3.31
C THR A 281 -20.81 14.38 -2.38
N ASP A 282 -19.71 15.05 -2.73
CA ASP A 282 -18.43 14.89 -2.03
C ASP A 282 -18.43 15.49 -0.62
N LEU A 283 -18.45 14.59 0.38
CA LEU A 283 -18.37 14.92 1.80
C LEU A 283 -17.12 15.74 2.15
N GLU A 284 -16.03 15.58 1.39
CA GLU A 284 -14.76 16.28 1.62
C GLU A 284 -14.77 17.75 1.18
N LYS A 285 -15.77 18.21 0.43
CA LYS A 285 -15.86 19.57 -0.14
C LYS A 285 -15.67 20.69 0.89
N GLU A 286 -16.30 20.60 2.05
CA GLU A 286 -16.13 21.60 3.12
C GLU A 286 -14.84 21.40 3.91
N THR A 287 -14.24 20.21 3.86
CA THR A 287 -12.89 19.93 4.42
C THR A 287 -11.80 20.53 3.55
N ILE A 288 -11.91 20.40 2.21
CA ILE A 288 -10.99 21.00 1.22
C ILE A 288 -11.00 22.53 1.35
N LYS A 289 -12.19 23.16 1.42
CA LYS A 289 -12.31 24.60 1.68
C LYS A 289 -11.58 25.03 2.95
N LYS A 290 -11.82 24.34 4.07
CA LYS A 290 -11.18 24.64 5.37
C LYS A 290 -9.67 24.45 5.30
N PHE A 291 -9.21 23.37 4.69
CA PHE A 291 -7.78 23.10 4.50
C PHE A 291 -7.10 24.22 3.70
N LEU A 292 -7.65 24.58 2.54
CA LEU A 292 -7.10 25.64 1.70
C LEU A 292 -7.14 27.02 2.38
N ALA A 293 -8.17 27.32 3.18
CA ALA A 293 -8.19 28.51 4.02
C ALA A 293 -7.05 28.52 5.07
N THR A 294 -6.64 27.37 5.62
CA THR A 294 -5.43 27.29 6.49
C THR A 294 -4.10 27.46 5.71
N LYS A 295 -4.16 27.51 4.38
CA LYS A 295 -3.05 27.83 3.46
C LYS A 295 -3.21 29.22 2.82
N SER A 296 -4.04 30.08 3.44
CA SER A 296 -4.40 31.42 3.00
C SER A 296 -5.21 31.53 1.69
N TYR A 297 -5.59 30.41 1.05
CA TYR A 297 -6.38 30.46 -0.19
C TYR A 297 -7.83 30.85 0.07
N MET A 298 -8.37 31.75 -0.76
CA MET A 298 -9.76 32.17 -0.75
C MET A 298 -10.59 31.34 -1.74
N PHE A 299 -11.81 30.96 -1.37
CA PHE A 299 -12.77 30.33 -2.28
C PHE A 299 -13.50 31.40 -3.10
N MET A 300 -13.41 31.30 -4.44
CA MET A 300 -14.01 32.30 -5.34
C MET A 300 -15.40 31.90 -5.82
N GLN A 301 -15.51 30.77 -6.54
CA GLN A 301 -16.74 30.42 -7.26
C GLN A 301 -16.86 28.90 -7.53
N ASN A 302 -18.10 28.45 -7.72
CA ASN A 302 -18.41 27.12 -8.26
C ASN A 302 -18.60 27.24 -9.78
N PHE A 303 -17.91 26.41 -10.58
CA PHE A 303 -18.12 26.33 -12.03
C PHE A 303 -18.72 24.98 -12.42
N ASN A 304 -19.64 24.98 -13.39
CA ASN A 304 -20.31 23.80 -13.92
C ASN A 304 -20.81 22.79 -12.86
N SER A 305 -21.27 23.33 -11.71
CA SER A 305 -21.58 22.64 -10.43
C SER A 305 -20.42 21.88 -9.76
N SER A 306 -19.55 21.20 -10.52
CA SER A 306 -18.50 20.31 -10.00
C SER A 306 -17.21 21.03 -9.62
N TYR A 307 -16.79 22.06 -10.35
CA TYR A 307 -15.52 22.73 -10.09
C TYR A 307 -15.59 23.72 -8.92
N LYS A 308 -14.50 23.80 -8.15
CA LYS A 308 -14.31 24.71 -7.01
C LYS A 308 -12.99 25.44 -7.20
N ARG A 309 -13.08 26.74 -7.48
CA ARG A 309 -11.91 27.57 -7.77
C ARG A 309 -11.46 28.34 -6.52
N PHE A 310 -10.18 28.22 -6.22
CA PHE A 310 -9.50 28.89 -5.11
C PHE A 310 -8.35 29.72 -5.66
N THR A 311 -8.12 30.89 -5.06
CA THR A 311 -7.02 31.79 -5.41
C THR A 311 -6.16 32.07 -4.19
N PHE A 312 -4.86 32.24 -4.39
CA PHE A 312 -4.05 32.91 -3.38
C PHE A 312 -4.46 34.40 -3.32
N PRO A 313 -4.46 35.04 -2.15
CA PRO A 313 -4.68 36.48 -2.05
C PRO A 313 -3.52 37.21 -2.71
N VAL A 314 -3.76 37.68 -3.93
CA VAL A 314 -3.06 38.83 -4.51
C VAL A 314 -3.46 40.07 -3.69
N ASP A 315 -2.56 41.04 -3.54
CA ASP A 315 -2.89 42.36 -2.97
C ASP A 315 -3.77 43.19 -3.93
N THR A 316 -4.97 42.69 -4.24
CA THR A 316 -6.01 43.43 -4.95
C THR A 316 -6.75 44.33 -3.97
N THR A 317 -6.27 45.56 -3.83
CA THR A 317 -7.03 46.65 -3.21
C THR A 317 -8.17 47.12 -4.11
N GLU A 318 -9.14 46.24 -4.40
CA GLU A 318 -10.44 46.60 -4.98
C GLU A 318 -11.48 45.48 -4.73
N GLU A 319 -12.74 45.86 -4.50
CA GLU A 319 -13.76 44.97 -3.96
C GLU A 319 -14.42 44.09 -5.04
N VAL A 320 -14.50 42.77 -4.79
CA VAL A 320 -15.43 41.87 -5.51
C VAL A 320 -16.25 41.03 -4.51
N CYS A 321 -16.91 41.71 -3.57
CA CYS A 321 -17.92 41.11 -2.71
C CYS A 321 -19.30 41.69 -3.03
N ASN A 322 -20.03 41.05 -3.95
CA ASN A 322 -21.49 40.81 -3.92
C ASN A 322 -22.06 40.50 -5.31
N VAL A 323 -22.59 39.29 -5.50
CA VAL A 323 -23.76 39.05 -6.36
C VAL A 323 -24.70 38.14 -5.60
N HIS A 324 -25.90 38.63 -5.30
CA HIS A 324 -27.00 37.82 -4.78
C HIS A 324 -27.97 37.45 -5.93
N LYS A 325 -28.67 36.34 -5.71
CA LYS A 325 -29.93 35.90 -6.33
C LYS A 325 -31.01 37.00 -6.39
N ASP A 326 -32.03 37.00 -7.26
CA ASP A 326 -32.41 36.13 -8.40
C ASP A 326 -32.98 37.03 -9.58
N PRO A 327 -34.16 36.84 -10.22
CA PRO A 327 -34.22 36.27 -11.58
C PRO A 327 -35.01 37.08 -12.67
N GLN A 328 -34.95 36.56 -13.92
CA GLN A 328 -35.83 36.80 -15.09
C GLN A 328 -35.87 38.21 -15.75
N SER A 329 -35.46 38.31 -17.03
CA SER A 329 -36.40 38.37 -18.18
C SER A 329 -35.74 38.76 -19.54
N ASN A 330 -36.40 38.36 -20.63
CA ASN A 330 -36.39 38.90 -22.01
C ASN A 330 -35.09 39.35 -22.73
N ALA A 331 -34.69 38.52 -23.69
CA ALA A 331 -34.71 38.78 -25.15
C ALA A 331 -33.95 39.95 -25.82
N ASN A 332 -33.37 39.61 -26.98
CA ASN A 332 -33.04 40.48 -28.13
C ASN A 332 -32.05 41.64 -27.93
N SER A 333 -30.79 41.43 -28.31
CA SER A 333 -30.27 42.00 -29.59
C SER A 333 -28.82 41.58 -29.87
N VAL A 334 -28.49 41.46 -31.16
CA VAL A 334 -27.11 41.23 -31.66
C VAL A 334 -26.63 42.52 -32.34
N PRO A 335 -25.48 43.09 -31.94
CA PRO A 335 -24.78 44.10 -32.71
C PRO A 335 -23.67 43.42 -33.55
N SER A 336 -23.94 43.23 -34.85
CA SER A 336 -22.91 42.83 -35.81
C SER A 336 -21.92 43.97 -36.06
N VAL A 337 -20.61 43.69 -35.98
CA VAL A 337 -19.56 44.65 -36.38
C VAL A 337 -18.68 44.01 -37.46
N THR A 338 -18.87 44.47 -38.69
CA THR A 338 -18.05 44.15 -39.86
C THR A 338 -16.88 45.16 -39.97
N PHE A 339 -16.12 45.08 -41.08
CA PHE A 339 -15.05 46.00 -41.51
C PHE A 339 -13.68 45.79 -40.84
N TYR A 340 -12.54 45.90 -41.56
CA TYR A 340 -12.30 45.98 -43.01
C TYR A 340 -11.02 45.21 -43.35
N SER A 341 -10.98 44.54 -44.51
CA SER A 341 -9.74 44.04 -45.10
C SER A 341 -9.20 45.05 -46.10
N ASN A 342 -7.93 45.46 -45.97
CA ASN A 342 -7.20 46.18 -47.00
C ASN A 342 -5.93 45.41 -47.38
N ARG A 343 -5.66 45.35 -48.68
CA ARG A 343 -4.54 44.61 -49.28
C ARG A 343 -4.15 45.29 -50.58
N GLU A 344 -3.12 46.12 -50.53
CA GLU A 344 -2.45 46.65 -51.72
C GLU A 344 -1.02 46.13 -51.77
N GLY A 345 -0.42 46.12 -52.96
CA GLY A 345 0.94 45.66 -53.19
C GLY A 345 1.68 46.57 -54.17
N GLY A 346 3.00 46.55 -54.11
CA GLY A 346 3.87 47.30 -55.01
C GLY A 346 5.23 46.63 -55.16
N THR A 347 5.71 46.54 -56.40
CA THR A 347 6.95 45.83 -56.80
C THR A 347 7.86 46.76 -57.59
N VAL A 348 9.12 46.93 -57.18
CA VAL A 348 10.18 47.64 -57.94
C VAL A 348 11.55 46.96 -57.66
N HIS A 349 12.52 47.13 -58.57
CA HIS A 349 13.86 46.49 -58.62
C HIS A 349 14.99 47.54 -58.86
N THR A 350 16.29 47.22 -58.68
CA THR A 350 16.91 45.88 -58.52
C THR A 350 17.56 45.64 -57.14
N ASP A 351 18.85 45.77 -56.80
CA ASP A 351 20.11 46.03 -57.51
C ASP A 351 21.29 45.33 -56.77
N ASP A 352 22.43 45.12 -57.44
CA ASP A 352 23.52 44.23 -57.00
C ASP A 352 24.50 44.81 -55.94
N VAL A 353 25.33 43.93 -55.32
CA VAL A 353 26.80 43.96 -55.55
C VAL A 353 27.56 42.75 -54.93
N HIS A 354 28.47 42.20 -55.73
CA HIS A 354 29.61 41.30 -55.49
C HIS A 354 29.48 39.92 -54.81
N SER A 355 29.82 38.92 -55.63
CA SER A 355 30.23 37.57 -55.32
C SER A 355 31.74 37.44 -55.03
N ILE A 356 32.13 36.33 -54.39
CA ILE A 356 33.43 35.66 -54.57
C ILE A 356 33.14 34.17 -54.81
N SER A 357 33.91 33.49 -55.66
CA SER A 357 33.75 32.06 -55.96
C SER A 357 35.09 31.35 -56.20
N SER A 358 35.02 30.06 -56.59
CA SER A 358 36.11 29.08 -56.81
C SER A 358 36.52 28.26 -55.57
N ARG A 359 36.85 26.96 -55.68
CA ARG A 359 36.99 26.10 -56.88
C ARG A 359 36.72 24.61 -56.55
N SER A 360 36.21 23.86 -57.53
CA SER A 360 36.24 22.37 -57.59
C SER A 360 37.59 21.88 -58.16
N ILE A 361 37.99 20.60 -58.31
CA ILE A 361 37.38 19.24 -58.47
C ILE A 361 38.49 18.18 -58.11
N PRO A 362 38.36 16.82 -58.19
CA PRO A 362 37.21 15.90 -58.42
C PRO A 362 37.14 14.63 -57.51
N THR A 363 36.11 13.79 -57.75
CA THR A 363 36.03 12.29 -57.60
C THR A 363 36.66 11.52 -56.43
N GLY A 364 35.81 10.82 -55.67
CA GLY A 364 36.10 9.61 -54.89
C GLY A 364 34.79 8.82 -54.62
N SER A 365 34.80 7.48 -54.71
CA SER A 365 33.56 6.66 -54.75
C SER A 365 33.17 6.00 -53.42
N SER A 366 31.86 5.73 -53.28
CA SER A 366 31.24 4.75 -52.36
C SER A 366 31.17 5.13 -50.88
N GLY A 367 29.95 5.31 -50.37
CA GLY A 367 29.69 5.58 -48.95
C GLY A 367 28.28 6.08 -48.67
N VAL A 368 27.25 5.23 -48.82
CA VAL A 368 25.92 5.54 -48.29
C VAL A 368 25.96 5.39 -46.78
N PHE A 369 25.85 6.50 -46.05
CA PHE A 369 25.77 6.52 -44.58
C PHE A 369 24.31 6.64 -44.12
N PRO A 370 23.67 5.56 -43.65
CA PRO A 370 22.46 5.65 -42.83
C PRO A 370 22.80 5.89 -41.35
N ASN A 371 21.78 6.27 -40.57
CA ASN A 371 21.69 6.04 -39.13
C ASN A 371 22.69 6.72 -38.17
N HIS A 372 22.91 8.04 -38.27
CA HIS A 372 23.39 8.77 -37.07
C HIS A 372 22.25 8.97 -36.04
N ASP A 373 21.06 9.35 -36.51
CA ASP A 373 19.92 9.67 -35.62
C ASP A 373 19.36 8.44 -34.92
N GLN A 374 19.11 7.35 -35.65
CA GLN A 374 18.64 6.08 -35.05
C GLN A 374 19.62 5.52 -34.01
N HIS A 375 20.93 5.69 -34.19
CA HIS A 375 21.90 5.30 -33.16
C HIS A 375 21.81 6.19 -31.92
N THR A 376 21.54 7.49 -32.09
CA THR A 376 21.35 8.42 -30.97
C THR A 376 20.03 8.15 -30.22
N GLU A 377 18.94 7.89 -30.93
CA GLU A 377 17.64 7.50 -30.36
C GLU A 377 17.71 6.16 -29.62
N LEU A 378 18.39 5.16 -30.20
CA LEU A 378 18.65 3.88 -29.56
C LEU A 378 19.51 4.05 -28.30
N LEU A 379 20.56 4.87 -28.35
CA LEU A 379 21.39 5.15 -27.17
C LEU A 379 20.61 5.89 -26.07
N GLN A 380 19.77 6.87 -26.42
CA GLN A 380 18.86 7.51 -25.45
C GLN A 380 17.87 6.51 -24.85
N THR A 381 17.33 5.58 -25.65
CA THR A 381 16.42 4.52 -25.18
C THR A 381 17.14 3.53 -24.25
N ILE A 382 18.38 3.16 -24.56
CA ILE A 382 19.24 2.33 -23.70
C ILE A 382 19.57 3.08 -22.39
N LEU A 383 19.87 4.37 -22.44
CA LEU A 383 20.14 5.17 -21.23
C LEU A 383 18.88 5.32 -20.36
N LYS A 384 17.71 5.58 -20.95
CA LYS A 384 16.43 5.66 -20.21
C LYS A 384 16.08 4.33 -19.55
N THR A 385 16.16 3.22 -20.29
CA THR A 385 15.93 1.88 -19.72
C THR A 385 16.99 1.49 -18.68
N GLN A 386 18.25 1.92 -18.81
CA GLN A 386 19.25 1.76 -17.74
C GLN A 386 18.93 2.59 -16.49
N ILE A 387 18.44 3.83 -16.64
CA ILE A 387 17.99 4.67 -15.52
C ILE A 387 16.79 4.05 -14.82
N GLU A 388 15.80 3.56 -15.58
CA GLU A 388 14.62 2.87 -15.06
C GLU A 388 14.99 1.58 -14.33
N ILE A 389 15.75 0.68 -14.98
CA ILE A 389 16.23 -0.56 -14.36
C ILE A 389 17.06 -0.25 -13.11
N LYS A 390 17.91 0.78 -13.11
CA LYS A 390 18.69 1.19 -11.94
C LYS A 390 17.81 1.73 -10.81
N PHE A 391 16.78 2.51 -11.12
CA PHE A 391 15.82 3.01 -10.14
C PHE A 391 14.99 1.86 -9.55
N GLU A 392 14.45 0.96 -10.38
CA GLU A 392 13.70 -0.21 -9.92
C GLU A 392 14.59 -1.21 -9.19
N ILE A 393 15.89 -1.34 -9.50
CA ILE A 393 16.86 -2.11 -8.70
C ILE A 393 17.15 -1.42 -7.35
N ASN A 394 17.30 -0.10 -7.30
CA ASN A 394 17.48 0.62 -6.04
C ASN A 394 16.25 0.52 -5.13
N GLU A 395 15.04 0.67 -5.69
CA GLU A 395 13.80 0.47 -4.94
C GLU A 395 13.54 -0.99 -4.59
N SER A 396 13.89 -1.94 -5.46
CA SER A 396 13.83 -3.37 -5.13
C SER A 396 14.84 -3.73 -4.05
N ARG A 397 16.03 -3.10 -4.01
CA ARG A 397 16.98 -3.23 -2.91
C ARG A 397 16.39 -2.66 -1.62
N LYS A 398 15.90 -1.41 -1.62
CA LYS A 398 15.21 -0.82 -0.46
C LYS A 398 14.00 -1.65 -0.01
N LYS A 399 13.31 -2.37 -0.92
CA LYS A 399 12.27 -3.36 -0.60
C LYS A 399 12.85 -4.65 -0.03
N VAL A 400 13.95 -5.19 -0.55
CA VAL A 400 14.68 -6.34 0.01
C VAL A 400 15.21 -6.02 1.40
N ASP A 401 15.87 -4.88 1.60
CA ASP A 401 16.32 -4.41 2.91
C ASP A 401 15.14 -4.33 3.90
N LYS A 402 13.97 -3.84 3.45
CA LYS A 402 12.71 -3.83 4.23
C LYS A 402 12.08 -5.21 4.41
N ILE A 403 12.33 -6.17 3.51
CA ILE A 403 11.85 -7.56 3.60
C ILE A 403 12.73 -8.34 4.55
N GLU A 404 14.05 -8.23 4.48
CA GLU A 404 15.01 -8.79 5.44
C GLU A 404 14.74 -8.22 6.85
N ASN A 405 14.58 -6.90 6.98
CA ASN A 405 14.11 -6.29 8.24
C ASN A 405 12.67 -6.70 8.62
N LYS A 406 11.82 -7.12 7.68
CA LYS A 406 10.52 -7.73 7.99
C LYS A 406 10.60 -9.20 8.34
N GLU A 407 11.56 -9.98 7.84
CA GLU A 407 11.80 -11.38 8.23
C GLU A 407 12.39 -11.44 9.63
N ILE A 408 13.33 -10.54 9.94
CA ILE A 408 13.80 -10.26 11.31
C ILE A 408 12.63 -9.87 12.25
N ASN A 409 11.55 -9.27 11.72
CA ASN A 409 10.32 -8.99 12.48
C ASN A 409 9.17 -10.02 12.29
N GLN A 410 9.24 -10.96 11.35
CA GLN A 410 8.28 -12.06 11.16
C GLN A 410 8.70 -13.27 11.98
N ASN A 411 10.00 -13.53 12.11
CA ASN A 411 10.57 -14.37 13.18
C ASN A 411 10.16 -13.90 14.59
N LYS A 412 9.71 -12.64 14.73
CA LYS A 412 9.19 -12.01 15.96
C LYS A 412 7.65 -11.98 16.02
N VAL A 413 6.96 -12.38 14.95
CA VAL A 413 5.50 -12.55 14.85
C VAL A 413 5.11 -14.04 14.88
N ASP A 414 5.83 -14.94 14.22
CA ASP A 414 5.66 -16.39 14.39
C ASP A 414 5.99 -16.82 15.82
N PHE A 415 7.03 -16.21 16.41
CA PHE A 415 7.29 -16.31 17.85
C PHE A 415 6.04 -15.98 18.70
N ARG A 416 5.18 -15.04 18.26
CA ARG A 416 3.98 -14.61 19.01
C ARG A 416 2.90 -15.70 19.08
N LEU A 417 2.98 -16.77 18.29
CA LEU A 417 2.13 -17.96 18.42
C LEU A 417 2.77 -19.08 19.26
N GLN A 418 4.08 -19.02 19.54
CA GLN A 418 4.81 -20.09 20.24
C GLN A 418 4.82 -19.97 21.77
N THR A 419 4.24 -18.92 22.35
CA THR A 419 4.26 -18.71 23.82
C THR A 419 3.28 -19.62 24.57
N THR A 420 3.34 -20.93 24.36
CA THR A 420 2.59 -21.94 25.12
C THR A 420 3.41 -22.51 26.27
N THR A 421 4.72 -22.72 26.10
CA THR A 421 5.62 -23.36 27.09
C THR A 421 5.49 -22.76 28.50
N PHE A 422 5.39 -21.43 28.59
CA PHE A 422 5.34 -20.70 29.86
C PHE A 422 3.94 -20.31 30.35
N VAL A 423 2.87 -20.65 29.61
CA VAL A 423 1.48 -20.41 30.07
C VAL A 423 1.14 -21.30 31.26
N ASP A 424 1.41 -22.60 31.13
CA ASP A 424 1.06 -23.61 32.12
C ASP A 424 2.14 -23.79 33.21
N LYS A 425 3.37 -23.32 32.95
CA LYS A 425 4.49 -23.35 33.91
C LYS A 425 4.55 -22.15 34.87
N LEU A 426 3.72 -21.10 34.69
CA LEU A 426 3.79 -19.85 35.49
C LEU A 426 2.42 -19.39 36.03
N PRO A 427 2.30 -19.07 37.33
CA PRO A 427 3.37 -18.74 38.27
C PRO A 427 3.99 -19.95 38.97
N ILE A 428 5.28 -19.85 39.28
CA ILE A 428 6.05 -20.89 39.99
C ILE A 428 5.56 -21.07 41.42
N ASN A 429 5.25 -22.32 41.81
CA ASN A 429 4.59 -22.72 43.06
C ASN A 429 5.53 -23.35 44.09
N ASN A 430 6.62 -23.98 43.67
CA ASN A 430 7.59 -24.63 44.56
C ASN A 430 9.06 -24.29 44.21
N LEU A 431 10.06 -25.02 44.73
CA LEU A 431 11.48 -24.81 44.39
C LEU A 431 11.97 -25.69 43.24
N SER A 432 11.51 -26.94 43.14
CA SER A 432 11.78 -27.83 41.99
C SER A 432 11.38 -27.15 40.67
N GLU A 433 10.20 -26.52 40.64
CA GLU A 433 9.74 -25.72 39.48
C GLU A 433 10.66 -24.53 39.14
N ILE A 434 11.50 -24.02 40.06
CA ILE A 434 12.56 -23.05 39.72
C ILE A 434 13.72 -23.75 39.05
N ASP A 435 14.23 -24.82 39.65
CA ASP A 435 15.39 -25.55 39.14
C ASP A 435 15.09 -26.16 37.75
N GLU A 436 13.87 -26.69 37.55
CA GLU A 436 13.33 -27.16 36.26
C GLU A 436 13.28 -26.05 35.20
N ILE A 437 12.90 -24.82 35.58
CA ILE A 437 12.84 -23.69 34.64
C ILE A 437 14.23 -23.11 34.37
N GLU A 438 15.11 -23.02 35.37
CA GLU A 438 16.51 -22.64 35.20
C GLU A 438 17.24 -23.59 34.25
N ASP A 439 16.98 -24.90 34.36
CA ASP A 439 17.52 -25.91 33.45
C ASP A 439 16.92 -25.80 32.04
N LEU A 440 15.60 -25.61 31.92
CA LEU A 440 14.93 -25.44 30.63
C LEU A 440 15.45 -24.22 29.86
N ILE A 441 15.64 -23.08 30.55
CA ILE A 441 16.17 -21.85 29.93
C ILE A 441 17.70 -21.85 29.79
N LYS A 442 18.40 -22.99 30.00
CA LYS A 442 19.78 -23.14 29.51
C LYS A 442 19.82 -23.01 27.97
N ASN A 443 18.80 -23.51 27.25
CA ASN A 443 18.62 -23.21 25.83
C ASN A 443 18.29 -21.71 25.64
N GLU A 444 19.05 -21.03 24.78
CA GLU A 444 18.85 -19.61 24.44
C GLU A 444 17.52 -19.34 23.71
N GLU A 445 16.98 -20.28 22.93
CA GLU A 445 15.68 -20.14 22.27
C GLU A 445 14.55 -20.04 23.30
N ILE A 446 14.55 -20.97 24.27
CA ILE A 446 13.53 -21.04 25.33
C ILE A 446 13.74 -19.93 26.38
N PHE A 447 14.98 -19.50 26.59
CA PHE A 447 15.28 -18.28 27.35
C PHE A 447 14.69 -17.03 26.68
N ASN A 448 14.83 -16.89 25.36
CA ASN A 448 14.20 -15.81 24.62
C ASN A 448 12.67 -15.95 24.61
N GLU A 449 12.12 -17.17 24.66
CA GLU A 449 10.68 -17.39 24.85
C GLU A 449 10.20 -16.78 26.19
N LEU A 450 10.89 -17.09 27.29
CA LEU A 450 10.61 -16.52 28.61
C LEU A 450 10.75 -14.98 28.61
N VAL A 451 11.80 -14.42 28.00
CA VAL A 451 11.99 -12.95 27.87
C VAL A 451 10.79 -12.30 27.16
N ASN A 452 10.31 -12.90 26.07
CA ASN A 452 9.18 -12.37 25.31
C ASN A 452 7.85 -12.53 26.07
N PHE A 453 7.62 -13.67 26.72
CA PHE A 453 6.45 -13.91 27.57
C PHE A 453 6.35 -12.87 28.68
N LEU A 454 7.46 -12.60 29.40
CA LEU A 454 7.51 -11.59 30.45
C LEU A 454 7.38 -10.16 29.91
N TYR A 455 7.88 -9.87 28.70
CA TYR A 455 7.71 -8.57 28.03
C TYR A 455 6.24 -8.26 27.69
N LEU A 456 5.46 -9.29 27.35
CA LEU A 456 4.03 -9.17 27.03
C LEU A 456 3.16 -8.85 28.28
N VAL A 457 3.62 -9.15 29.50
CA VAL A 457 2.91 -8.81 30.75
C VAL A 457 2.72 -7.30 30.92
N GLY A 458 3.70 -6.50 30.48
CA GLY A 458 3.60 -5.05 30.38
C GLY A 458 3.36 -4.26 31.68
N GLY A 459 3.02 -2.98 31.52
CA GLY A 459 2.79 -2.00 32.58
C GLY A 459 3.00 -0.57 32.07
N GLU A 460 2.38 0.43 32.70
CA GLU A 460 2.50 1.85 32.30
C GLU A 460 3.91 2.43 32.52
N ASN A 461 4.65 1.89 33.48
CA ASN A 461 6.02 2.27 33.80
C ASN A 461 6.80 1.08 34.35
N TYR A 462 8.14 1.19 34.42
CA TYR A 462 9.00 0.09 34.83
C TYR A 462 8.67 -0.47 36.22
N VAL A 463 8.23 0.37 37.16
CA VAL A 463 7.86 -0.06 38.52
C VAL A 463 6.59 -0.91 38.50
N ARG A 464 5.56 -0.50 37.75
CA ARG A 464 4.35 -1.32 37.55
C ARG A 464 4.68 -2.60 36.77
N MET A 465 5.52 -2.52 35.73
CA MET A 465 5.95 -3.68 34.95
C MET A 465 6.70 -4.71 35.79
N VAL A 466 7.69 -4.31 36.60
CA VAL A 466 8.39 -5.20 37.56
C VAL A 466 7.39 -5.90 38.47
N ASN A 467 6.45 -5.17 39.05
CA ASN A 467 5.46 -5.73 39.97
C ASN A 467 4.51 -6.73 39.28
N SER A 468 4.06 -6.44 38.05
CA SER A 468 3.22 -7.35 37.25
C SER A 468 3.97 -8.59 36.80
N VAL A 469 5.19 -8.43 36.26
CA VAL A 469 6.09 -9.52 35.87
C VAL A 469 6.37 -10.45 37.06
N MET A 470 6.80 -9.90 38.19
CA MET A 470 7.11 -10.71 39.39
C MET A 470 5.86 -11.37 40.00
N LYS A 471 4.65 -10.82 39.79
CA LYS A 471 3.37 -11.43 40.19
C LYS A 471 2.93 -12.57 39.27
N LYS A 472 3.19 -12.49 37.95
CA LYS A 472 2.91 -13.57 37.00
C LYS A 472 3.98 -14.67 37.04
N LEU A 473 5.21 -14.33 37.45
CA LEU A 473 6.35 -15.24 37.56
C LEU A 473 6.36 -16.06 38.87
N LEU A 474 6.28 -15.42 40.04
CA LEU A 474 6.44 -16.10 41.34
C LEU A 474 5.18 -16.03 42.20
N ARG A 475 4.72 -17.20 42.66
CA ARG A 475 3.69 -17.28 43.70
C ARG A 475 4.25 -16.82 45.05
N HIS A 476 3.40 -16.32 45.95
CA HIS A 476 3.85 -15.68 47.20
C HIS A 476 4.59 -16.65 48.14
N GLU A 477 4.16 -17.91 48.15
CA GLU A 477 4.74 -19.04 48.86
C GLU A 477 6.20 -19.32 48.44
N VAL A 478 6.57 -19.03 47.19
CA VAL A 478 7.95 -19.13 46.66
C VAL A 478 8.70 -17.82 46.86
N ALA A 479 8.10 -16.67 46.51
CA ALA A 479 8.73 -15.35 46.61
C ALA A 479 9.22 -15.01 48.04
N VAL A 480 8.61 -15.59 49.08
CA VAL A 480 9.08 -15.47 50.48
C VAL A 480 10.46 -16.11 50.71
N LYS A 481 10.84 -17.12 49.94
CA LYS A 481 12.15 -17.83 50.08
C LYS A 481 13.33 -17.03 49.51
N PHE A 482 13.05 -16.02 48.67
CA PHE A 482 14.06 -15.23 47.96
C PHE A 482 14.24 -13.81 48.51
N SER A 483 15.41 -13.25 48.23
CA SER A 483 15.70 -11.82 48.30
C SER A 483 16.53 -11.40 47.09
N GLY A 484 16.62 -10.10 46.80
CA GLY A 484 17.35 -9.62 45.62
C GLY A 484 18.80 -10.11 45.54
N VAL A 485 19.53 -10.12 46.66
CA VAL A 485 20.99 -10.43 46.73
C VAL A 485 21.39 -11.35 47.89
N GLY A 486 20.49 -12.23 48.35
CA GLY A 486 20.80 -13.24 49.37
C GLY A 486 20.73 -12.79 50.84
N LYS A 487 20.16 -11.62 51.13
CA LYS A 487 20.10 -11.06 52.50
C LYS A 487 19.13 -11.84 53.41
N LYS A 488 19.48 -11.93 54.70
CA LYS A 488 18.71 -12.60 55.78
C LYS A 488 18.45 -14.10 55.52
N GLN A 489 19.51 -14.85 55.16
CA GLN A 489 19.47 -16.31 54.92
C GLN A 489 18.47 -16.75 53.84
N LYS A 490 18.12 -15.85 52.92
CA LYS A 490 17.25 -16.13 51.77
C LYS A 490 18.08 -16.40 50.52
N LEU A 491 17.51 -17.12 49.55
CA LEU A 491 18.15 -17.38 48.27
C LEU A 491 18.38 -16.07 47.47
N PRO A 492 19.52 -15.90 46.77
CA PRO A 492 19.84 -14.73 45.96
C PRO A 492 19.15 -14.80 44.59
N PHE A 493 18.06 -14.06 44.41
CA PHE A 493 17.31 -14.07 43.15
C PHE A 493 18.13 -13.53 41.97
N CYS A 494 19.07 -12.60 42.19
CA CYS A 494 19.93 -12.06 41.14
C CYS A 494 20.83 -13.09 40.43
N ASN A 495 21.05 -14.26 41.03
CA ASN A 495 21.94 -15.29 40.48
C ASN A 495 21.23 -16.18 39.43
N LEU A 496 19.90 -16.16 39.38
CA LEU A 496 19.08 -16.99 38.50
C LEU A 496 19.08 -16.46 37.05
N LYS A 497 19.06 -17.34 36.05
CA LYS A 497 18.85 -16.96 34.65
C LYS A 497 17.43 -16.41 34.42
N ILE A 498 16.44 -16.84 35.21
CA ILE A 498 15.11 -16.22 35.33
C ILE A 498 15.21 -14.71 35.65
N TYR A 499 16.13 -14.29 36.54
CA TYR A 499 16.31 -12.86 36.83
C TYR A 499 16.88 -12.10 35.63
N LYS A 500 17.78 -12.71 34.86
CA LYS A 500 18.25 -12.14 33.58
C LYS A 500 17.09 -12.00 32.58
N ALA A 501 16.19 -12.97 32.52
CA ALA A 501 15.00 -12.91 31.66
C ALA A 501 14.05 -11.76 32.05
N VAL A 502 13.75 -11.61 33.35
CA VAL A 502 12.99 -10.47 33.90
C VAL A 502 13.65 -9.14 33.52
N HIS A 503 14.97 -9.05 33.70
CA HIS A 503 15.74 -7.83 33.44
C HIS A 503 15.72 -7.42 31.96
N MET A 504 15.96 -8.37 31.05
CA MET A 504 15.88 -8.16 29.60
C MET A 504 14.46 -7.79 29.15
N ALA A 505 13.44 -8.46 29.68
CA ALA A 505 12.04 -8.15 29.38
C ALA A 505 11.66 -6.70 29.73
N ILE A 506 12.17 -6.18 30.85
CA ILE A 506 11.93 -4.78 31.27
C ILE A 506 12.69 -3.80 30.37
N ARG A 507 14.00 -4.00 30.16
CA ARG A 507 14.81 -3.09 29.31
C ARG A 507 14.37 -3.08 27.85
N LYS A 508 13.73 -4.15 27.37
CA LYS A 508 13.09 -4.24 26.04
C LYS A 508 11.87 -3.31 25.87
N ARG A 509 11.28 -2.80 26.97
CA ARG A 509 10.20 -1.79 26.97
C ARG A 509 10.68 -0.42 27.49
N HIS A 510 11.50 -0.42 28.54
CA HIS A 510 12.02 0.77 29.20
C HIS A 510 13.55 0.80 29.05
N ASN A 511 14.02 1.19 27.87
CA ASN A 511 15.43 1.17 27.48
C ASN A 511 16.34 2.06 28.36
N SER A 512 15.79 3.15 28.89
CA SER A 512 16.45 4.14 29.75
C SER A 512 16.52 3.78 31.23
N THR A 513 15.80 2.74 31.70
CA THR A 513 15.85 2.33 33.11
C THR A 513 17.15 1.59 33.40
N THR A 514 17.82 1.98 34.48
CA THR A 514 19.11 1.39 34.87
C THR A 514 18.95 0.04 35.56
N ASP A 515 19.97 -0.80 35.43
CA ASP A 515 20.04 -2.12 36.05
C ASP A 515 19.89 -2.04 37.58
N GLN A 516 20.42 -0.98 38.18
CA GLN A 516 20.31 -0.70 39.63
C GLN A 516 18.87 -0.38 40.06
N GLU A 517 18.09 0.36 39.26
CA GLU A 517 16.68 0.62 39.51
C GLU A 517 15.83 -0.65 39.41
N ILE A 518 16.09 -1.48 38.40
CA ILE A 518 15.42 -2.78 38.24
C ILE A 518 15.74 -3.68 39.44
N GLN A 519 17.03 -3.81 39.80
CA GLN A 519 17.47 -4.59 40.96
C GLN A 519 16.85 -4.09 42.27
N LYS A 520 16.79 -2.77 42.49
CA LYS A 520 16.15 -2.13 43.65
C LYS A 520 14.66 -2.44 43.72
N THR A 521 13.96 -2.38 42.59
CA THR A 521 12.50 -2.62 42.51
C THR A 521 12.16 -4.10 42.72
N VAL A 522 12.90 -5.02 42.08
CA VAL A 522 12.76 -6.47 42.31
C VAL A 522 13.07 -6.83 43.77
N SER A 523 14.11 -6.21 44.36
CA SER A 523 14.45 -6.39 45.77
C SER A 523 13.34 -5.92 46.72
N LEU A 524 12.69 -4.79 46.42
CA LEU A 524 11.56 -4.27 47.19
C LEU A 524 10.34 -5.20 47.09
N TYR A 525 10.02 -5.69 45.88
CA TYR A 525 8.96 -6.67 45.67
C TYR A 525 9.19 -7.94 46.51
N LEU A 526 10.41 -8.50 46.49
CA LEU A 526 10.78 -9.69 47.26
C LEU A 526 10.82 -9.44 48.78
N ALA A 527 11.19 -8.24 49.23
CA ALA A 527 11.14 -7.87 50.65
C ALA A 527 9.71 -7.87 51.20
N GLN A 528 8.76 -7.30 50.45
CA GLN A 528 7.33 -7.20 50.81
C GLN A 528 6.56 -8.54 50.70
N SER A 529 7.18 -9.59 50.17
CA SER A 529 6.56 -10.91 49.95
C SER A 529 5.86 -11.51 51.19
N LYS A 530 6.47 -11.40 52.38
CA LYS A 530 5.90 -11.91 53.64
C LYS A 530 4.57 -11.24 54.00
N ALA A 531 4.47 -9.92 53.80
CA ALA A 531 3.25 -9.15 54.06
C ALA A 531 2.13 -9.54 53.07
N ARG A 532 2.45 -9.69 51.78
CA ARG A 532 1.49 -10.15 50.76
C ARG A 532 0.99 -11.58 51.06
N LEU A 533 1.85 -12.47 51.54
CA LEU A 533 1.45 -13.82 51.95
C LEU A 533 0.49 -13.80 53.15
N SER A 534 0.72 -12.98 54.18
CA SER A 534 -0.23 -12.84 55.31
C SER A 534 -1.57 -12.25 54.87
N SER A 535 -1.58 -11.18 54.07
CA SER A 535 -2.83 -10.57 53.58
C SER A 535 -3.60 -11.47 52.59
N SER A 536 -2.93 -12.41 51.92
CA SER A 536 -3.57 -13.43 51.08
C SER A 536 -4.16 -14.57 51.92
N LYS A 537 -3.49 -14.99 53.01
CA LYS A 537 -4.05 -15.97 53.95
C LYS A 537 -5.28 -15.42 54.68
N THR A 538 -5.23 -14.16 55.12
CA THR A 538 -6.36 -13.49 55.79
C THR A 538 -7.58 -13.40 54.88
N ARG A 539 -7.41 -13.04 53.59
CA ARG A 539 -8.52 -13.04 52.62
C ARG A 539 -9.10 -14.43 52.39
N ARG A 540 -8.28 -15.46 52.12
CA ARG A 540 -8.79 -16.84 51.96
C ARG A 540 -9.50 -17.39 53.22
N PHE A 541 -9.22 -16.85 54.41
CA PHE A 541 -9.95 -17.20 55.63
C PHE A 541 -11.34 -16.56 55.63
N LEU A 542 -11.45 -15.28 55.27
CA LEU A 542 -12.73 -14.56 55.14
C LEU A 542 -13.58 -15.11 53.99
N ASP A 543 -13.01 -15.30 52.80
CA ASP A 543 -13.67 -15.88 51.61
C ASP A 543 -14.24 -17.29 51.86
N ASN A 544 -13.74 -17.99 52.89
CA ASN A 544 -14.20 -19.31 53.33
C ASN A 544 -15.20 -19.25 54.50
N GLN A 545 -15.30 -18.13 55.23
CA GLN A 545 -16.33 -17.90 56.24
C GLN A 545 -17.62 -17.33 55.63
N GLU A 546 -17.56 -16.71 54.45
CA GLU A 546 -18.76 -16.31 53.66
C GLU A 546 -19.38 -17.48 52.86
N LYS A 547 -18.91 -18.73 53.06
CA LYS A 547 -19.31 -19.93 52.31
C LYS A 547 -19.73 -21.12 53.18
N VAL A 548 -20.01 -20.87 54.46
CA VAL A 548 -20.52 -21.82 55.45
C VAL A 548 -21.73 -21.21 56.13
#